data_AF-A0A2Z6N9P3-F1
#
_entry.id   AF-A0A2Z6N9P3-F1
#
_cell.length_a   1.000
_cell.length_b   1.000
_cell.length_c   1.000
_cell.angle_alpha   90.00
_cell.angle_beta   90.00
_cell.angle_gamma   90.00
#
_symmetry.space_group_name_H-M   'P 1'
#
loop_
_entity.id
_entity.type
_entity.pdbx_description
1 polymer ?
#
loop_
_entity_poly.entity_id
_entity_poly.type
_entity_poly.pdbx_seq_one_letter_code
_entity_poly.pdbx_strand_id
1 'polypeptide(L)'
;MDSKEGDERKKERKVPMLKLFSFADSYDYILMFIGSIGACIHGASVPVFFIFFGKLINVIGLAYLFPKEASHQVAKYSLDFVYLSVAILFSSWTEVACWMHTGERQAAKMRMAYLKSMLNQDISLFDTEASTGEVISAITSDIIIVQDALSEKVGNFMHYISRFIAGFTIGFVRVWQISLVTLSIVPLIALAGGVYAYVTIGLIAKIRKEYVKAGNVRTVHAFAGEERAVRSYKTALMKTYINGRKAGLAKGLGLGSMHCVLFLSWSLLVWFTSIVVHKNIANGGESFTTMLNVVISGLSLGQAAPDISAISYSVELSRTGTSIGGSFRSDKDSIGRVGGEDGNKSTHVSAKRLYSMIGPDWPYGVIGTLCAFVAGAQMPLFALGISHALVSYYMDWETTQREVKKIVFLFCGGAVITVTVHAIEHLFFGIMGERLTLRVREKMFTAILKNEIGWFDETTNTSSMLSSRLESDATLMRSIVVDRTTILLQNLGNVAASFIIAFLLNWRITLVVLATYPLIISGHISE
;
A
#
# COMPACT_ATOMS: atom_id res chain seq x y z
N MET A 1 43.65 -28.63 -21.70
CA MET A 1 43.46 -28.06 -23.06
C MET A 1 42.41 -28.94 -23.72
N ASP A 2 41.15 -28.56 -23.88
CA ASP A 2 40.53 -27.23 -23.79
C ASP A 2 39.15 -27.30 -23.14
N SER A 3 39.01 -26.50 -22.09
CA SER A 3 37.77 -25.99 -21.53
C SER A 3 37.47 -24.66 -22.22
N LYS A 4 36.47 -24.60 -23.11
CA LYS A 4 35.79 -23.37 -23.58
C LYS A 4 34.72 -23.71 -24.63
N GLU A 5 33.59 -24.23 -24.19
CA GLU A 5 32.32 -23.98 -24.89
C GLU A 5 31.54 -22.97 -24.08
N GLY A 6 31.31 -21.81 -24.70
CA GLY A 6 30.84 -20.60 -24.06
C GLY A 6 29.40 -20.71 -23.59
N ASP A 7 29.20 -20.31 -22.34
CA ASP A 7 27.94 -19.80 -21.78
C ASP A 7 27.55 -18.52 -22.55
N GLU A 8 27.11 -18.66 -23.81
CA GLU A 8 26.36 -17.61 -24.49
C GLU A 8 24.95 -17.56 -23.89
N ARG A 9 24.85 -16.88 -22.75
CA ARG A 9 23.56 -16.38 -22.26
C ARG A 9 22.95 -15.54 -23.38
N LYS A 10 21.92 -16.07 -24.05
CA LYS A 10 21.10 -15.35 -25.02
C LYS A 10 20.75 -13.99 -24.43
N LYS A 11 21.34 -12.92 -24.95
CA LYS A 11 20.99 -11.53 -24.60
C LYS A 11 19.50 -11.37 -24.88
N GLU A 12 18.71 -11.30 -23.82
CA GLU A 12 17.27 -11.09 -23.88
C GLU A 12 16.97 -9.83 -24.71
N ARG A 13 16.32 -10.00 -25.87
CA ARG A 13 15.89 -8.87 -26.69
C ARG A 13 14.76 -8.15 -25.95
N LYS A 14 15.05 -6.97 -25.40
CA LYS A 14 14.05 -6.09 -24.78
C LYS A 14 13.03 -5.68 -25.85
N VAL A 15 11.79 -6.10 -25.70
CA VAL A 15 10.69 -5.63 -26.54
C VAL A 15 10.37 -4.18 -26.11
N PRO A 16 10.21 -3.24 -27.04
CA PRO A 16 9.80 -1.88 -26.68
C PRO A 16 8.40 -1.90 -26.06
N MET A 17 8.20 -1.14 -24.97
CA MET A 17 6.91 -0.98 -24.28
C MET A 17 5.76 -0.63 -25.24
N LEU A 18 6.07 0.11 -26.31
CA LEU A 18 5.14 0.47 -27.38
C LEU A 18 4.50 -0.74 -28.08
N LYS A 19 5.14 -1.92 -28.05
CA LYS A 19 4.57 -3.14 -28.62
C LYS A 19 3.38 -3.68 -27.82
N LEU A 20 3.23 -3.27 -26.55
CA LEU A 20 2.06 -3.61 -25.73
C LEU A 20 0.78 -3.03 -26.34
N PHE A 21 0.88 -1.86 -26.98
CA PHE A 21 -0.22 -1.19 -27.68
C PHE A 21 -0.38 -1.64 -29.14
N SER A 22 0.18 -2.78 -29.53
CA SER A 22 0.14 -3.25 -30.93
C SER A 22 -1.26 -3.59 -31.46
N PHE A 23 -2.23 -3.82 -30.58
CA PHE A 23 -3.63 -4.07 -30.92
C PHE A 23 -4.49 -2.79 -30.94
N ALA A 24 -3.91 -1.62 -30.68
CA ALA A 24 -4.59 -0.33 -30.71
C ALA A 24 -4.97 0.07 -32.15
N ASP A 25 -6.22 0.49 -32.36
CA ASP A 25 -6.65 1.14 -33.60
C ASP A 25 -6.62 2.68 -33.49
N SER A 26 -6.93 3.37 -34.59
CA SER A 26 -6.94 4.84 -34.62
C SER A 26 -7.89 5.47 -33.59
N TYR A 27 -8.99 4.79 -33.24
CA TYR A 27 -9.91 5.26 -32.20
C TYR A 27 -9.30 5.07 -30.80
N ASP A 28 -8.62 3.94 -30.55
CA ASP A 28 -7.85 3.70 -29.32
C ASP A 28 -6.78 4.79 -29.13
N TYR A 29 -6.08 5.22 -30.19
CA TYR A 29 -5.10 6.30 -30.10
C TYR A 29 -5.73 7.66 -29.72
N ILE A 30 -6.91 7.97 -30.24
CA ILE A 30 -7.64 9.21 -29.88
C ILE A 30 -8.08 9.15 -28.42
N LEU A 31 -8.61 8.02 -27.96
CA LEU A 31 -9.01 7.83 -26.57
C LEU A 31 -7.82 7.92 -25.62
N MET A 32 -6.71 7.25 -25.93
CA MET A 32 -5.49 7.36 -25.12
C MET A 32 -5.01 8.81 -25.03
N PHE A 33 -5.03 9.56 -26.14
CA PHE A 33 -4.66 10.97 -26.12
C PHE A 33 -5.57 11.83 -25.23
N ILE A 34 -6.89 11.64 -25.33
CA ILE A 34 -7.86 12.35 -24.50
C ILE A 34 -7.71 11.96 -23.01
N GLY A 35 -7.55 10.67 -22.73
CA GLY A 35 -7.31 10.14 -21.39
C GLY A 35 -6.01 10.66 -20.79
N SER A 36 -4.95 10.77 -21.58
CA SER A 36 -3.67 11.38 -21.18
C SER A 36 -3.82 12.85 -20.79
N ILE A 37 -4.61 13.64 -21.54
CA ILE A 37 -4.89 15.04 -21.17
C ILE A 37 -5.66 15.09 -19.85
N GLY A 38 -6.66 14.22 -19.68
CA GLY A 38 -7.40 14.05 -18.42
C GLY A 38 -6.46 13.77 -17.25
N ALA A 39 -5.58 12.78 -17.39
CA ALA A 39 -4.60 12.39 -16.38
C ALA A 39 -3.64 13.54 -16.02
N CYS A 40 -3.20 14.31 -17.02
CA CYS A 40 -2.34 15.45 -16.78
C CYS A 40 -3.05 16.54 -15.96
N ILE A 41 -4.29 16.89 -16.31
CA ILE A 41 -5.09 17.90 -15.59
C ILE A 41 -5.42 17.42 -14.18
N HIS A 42 -5.86 16.17 -14.04
CA HIS A 42 -6.19 15.57 -12.75
C HIS A 42 -4.97 15.51 -11.84
N GLY A 43 -3.80 15.11 -12.34
CA GLY A 43 -2.55 15.11 -11.60
C GLY A 43 -2.13 16.51 -11.13
N ALA A 44 -2.19 17.51 -12.01
CA ALA A 44 -1.81 18.90 -11.73
C ALA A 44 -2.81 19.65 -10.82
N SER A 45 -4.03 19.14 -10.65
CA SER A 45 -5.07 19.77 -9.85
C SER A 45 -4.70 19.94 -8.37
N VAL A 46 -3.97 18.98 -7.77
CA VAL A 46 -3.55 19.03 -6.36
C VAL A 46 -2.54 20.16 -6.11
N PRO A 47 -1.49 20.33 -6.93
CA PRO A 47 -0.64 21.51 -6.86
C PRO A 47 -1.38 22.86 -6.98
N VAL A 48 -2.38 22.92 -7.87
CA VAL A 48 -3.23 24.12 -8.05
C VAL A 48 -4.13 24.35 -6.83
N PHE A 49 -4.69 23.29 -6.25
CA PHE A 49 -5.47 23.34 -5.02
C PHE A 49 -4.69 24.04 -3.90
N PHE A 50 -3.42 23.67 -3.71
CA PHE A 50 -2.60 24.31 -2.68
C PHE A 50 -2.31 25.79 -2.96
N ILE A 51 -2.23 26.22 -4.22
CA ILE A 51 -2.11 27.66 -4.53
C ILE A 51 -3.34 28.42 -4.03
N PHE A 52 -4.54 27.93 -4.31
CA PHE A 52 -5.77 28.55 -3.82
C PHE A 52 -5.86 28.49 -2.29
N PHE A 53 -5.42 27.37 -1.71
CA PHE A 53 -5.35 27.20 -0.27
C PHE A 53 -4.39 28.21 0.39
N GLY A 54 -3.20 28.42 -0.16
CA GLY A 54 -2.26 29.43 0.33
C GLY A 54 -2.79 30.85 0.27
N LYS A 55 -3.51 31.19 -0.81
CA LYS A 55 -4.19 32.49 -0.93
C LYS A 55 -5.26 32.66 0.16
N LEU A 56 -6.06 31.62 0.40
CA LEU A 56 -7.07 31.63 1.45
C LEU A 56 -6.44 31.80 2.85
N ILE A 57 -5.34 31.09 3.14
CA ILE A 57 -4.61 31.24 4.41
C ILE A 57 -4.14 32.69 4.60
N ASN A 58 -3.55 33.31 3.57
CA ASN A 58 -3.07 34.70 3.66
C ASN A 58 -4.21 35.68 3.98
N VAL A 59 -5.39 35.51 3.38
CA VAL A 59 -6.57 36.34 3.68
C VAL A 59 -7.04 36.12 5.12
N ILE A 60 -7.13 34.87 5.57
CA ILE A 60 -7.55 34.54 6.94
C ILE A 60 -6.55 35.08 7.96
N GLY A 61 -5.24 34.99 7.69
CA GLY A 61 -4.20 35.54 8.56
C GLY A 61 -4.31 37.06 8.73
N LEU A 62 -4.79 37.77 7.71
CA LEU A 62 -5.03 39.22 7.74
C LEU A 62 -6.46 39.61 8.15
N ALA A 63 -7.36 38.64 8.35
CA ALA A 63 -8.78 38.89 8.60
C ALA A 63 -9.04 39.63 9.92
N TYR A 64 -8.13 39.52 10.90
CA TYR A 64 -8.22 40.28 12.15
C TYR A 64 -8.13 41.80 11.94
N LEU A 65 -7.38 42.25 10.92
CA LEU A 65 -7.19 43.66 10.60
C LEU A 65 -8.35 44.22 9.75
N PHE A 66 -8.86 43.42 8.80
CA PHE A 66 -9.86 43.87 7.82
C PHE A 66 -11.02 42.85 7.64
N PRO A 67 -11.93 42.72 8.62
CA PRO A 67 -12.93 41.63 8.63
C PRO A 67 -13.93 41.69 7.47
N LYS A 68 -14.36 42.89 7.05
CA LYS A 68 -15.31 43.05 5.92
C LYS A 68 -14.70 42.69 4.57
N GLU A 69 -13.45 43.11 4.35
CA GLU A 69 -12.71 42.80 3.11
C GLU A 69 -12.34 41.31 3.04
N ALA A 70 -11.97 40.72 4.18
CA ALA A 70 -11.67 39.30 4.27
C ALA A 70 -12.87 38.41 3.89
N SER A 71 -14.09 38.77 4.30
CA SER A 71 -15.29 37.98 3.98
C SER A 71 -15.54 37.88 2.46
N HIS A 72 -15.42 38.99 1.74
CA HIS A 72 -15.59 39.02 0.29
C HIS A 72 -14.48 38.22 -0.43
N GLN A 73 -13.22 38.36 0.01
CA GLN A 73 -12.10 37.61 -0.57
C GLN A 73 -12.17 36.10 -0.29
N VAL A 74 -12.61 35.70 0.91
CA VAL A 74 -12.86 34.29 1.27
C VAL A 74 -13.95 33.69 0.38
N ALA A 75 -15.04 34.42 0.10
CA ALA A 75 -16.09 33.96 -0.80
C ALA A 75 -15.57 33.75 -2.23
N LYS A 76 -14.76 34.69 -2.74
CA LYS A 76 -14.11 34.57 -4.06
C LYS A 76 -13.23 33.33 -4.17
N TYR A 77 -12.31 33.10 -3.21
CA TYR A 77 -11.44 31.93 -3.23
C TYR A 77 -12.19 30.62 -2.97
N SER A 78 -13.31 30.66 -2.24
CA SER A 78 -14.19 29.50 -2.09
C SER A 78 -14.83 29.09 -3.43
N LEU A 79 -15.19 30.04 -4.29
CA LEU A 79 -15.64 29.75 -5.67
C LEU A 79 -14.53 29.17 -6.54
N ASP A 80 -13.28 29.60 -6.38
CA ASP A 80 -12.14 28.99 -7.08
C ASP A 80 -12.00 27.50 -6.76
N PHE A 81 -12.26 27.07 -5.51
CA PHE A 81 -12.31 25.65 -5.15
C PHE A 81 -13.46 24.91 -5.83
N VAL A 82 -14.62 25.54 -6.01
CA VAL A 82 -15.76 24.94 -6.73
C VAL A 82 -15.39 24.74 -8.21
N TYR A 83 -14.83 25.76 -8.86
CA TYR A 83 -14.39 25.65 -10.26
C TYR A 83 -13.31 24.58 -10.44
N LEU A 84 -12.35 24.50 -9.52
CA LEU A 84 -11.34 23.45 -9.52
C LEU A 84 -11.97 22.06 -9.33
N SER A 85 -12.96 21.92 -8.44
CA SER A 85 -13.64 20.63 -8.21
C SER A 85 -14.40 20.15 -9.44
N VAL A 86 -15.05 21.06 -10.17
CA VAL A 86 -15.71 20.75 -11.44
C VAL A 86 -14.68 20.30 -12.49
N ALA A 87 -13.54 21.00 -12.60
CA ALA A 87 -12.47 20.61 -13.50
C ALA A 87 -11.90 19.23 -13.16
N ILE A 88 -11.67 18.95 -11.86
CA ILE A 88 -11.21 17.64 -11.37
C ILE A 88 -12.19 16.55 -11.77
N LEU A 89 -13.49 16.74 -11.49
CA LEU A 89 -14.53 15.75 -11.79
C LEU A 89 -14.53 15.31 -13.26
N PHE A 90 -14.50 16.27 -14.20
CA PHE A 90 -14.47 15.94 -15.62
C PHE A 90 -13.12 15.35 -16.06
N SER A 91 -12.01 15.84 -15.52
CA SER A 91 -10.67 15.35 -15.87
C SER A 91 -10.43 13.91 -15.39
N SER A 92 -10.81 13.57 -14.15
CA SER A 92 -10.64 12.24 -13.57
C SER A 92 -11.55 11.22 -14.24
N TRP A 93 -12.80 11.60 -14.54
CA TRP A 93 -13.71 10.75 -15.30
C TRP A 93 -13.17 10.48 -16.71
N THR A 94 -12.68 11.52 -17.40
CA THR A 94 -12.13 11.39 -18.76
C THR A 94 -10.88 10.51 -18.77
N GLU A 95 -9.98 10.70 -17.81
CA GLU A 95 -8.80 9.86 -17.60
C GLU A 95 -9.20 8.38 -17.49
N VAL A 96 -9.97 8.04 -16.46
CA VAL A 96 -10.28 6.64 -16.15
C VAL A 96 -11.13 6.02 -17.25
N ALA A 97 -12.16 6.72 -17.74
CA ALA A 97 -13.05 6.19 -18.78
C ALA A 97 -12.31 5.88 -20.09
N CYS A 98 -11.45 6.79 -20.57
CA CYS A 98 -10.75 6.60 -21.83
C CYS A 98 -9.69 5.48 -21.75
N TRP A 99 -8.94 5.42 -20.65
CA TRP A 99 -7.92 4.38 -20.43
C TRP A 99 -8.56 3.00 -20.21
N MET A 100 -9.61 2.91 -19.40
CA MET A 100 -10.35 1.65 -19.18
C MET A 100 -11.00 1.16 -20.47
N HIS A 101 -11.64 2.05 -21.24
CA HIS A 101 -12.28 1.66 -22.50
C HIS A 101 -11.28 1.14 -23.53
N THR A 102 -10.13 1.82 -23.66
CA THR A 102 -9.07 1.39 -24.59
C THR A 102 -8.47 0.04 -24.17
N GLY A 103 -8.20 -0.16 -22.87
CA GLY A 103 -7.68 -1.42 -22.35
C GLY A 103 -8.61 -2.60 -22.61
N GLU A 104 -9.92 -2.43 -22.36
CA GLU A 104 -10.93 -3.47 -22.63
C GLU A 104 -11.03 -3.81 -24.13
N ARG A 105 -11.02 -2.80 -25.02
CA ARG A 105 -11.06 -3.04 -26.47
C ARG A 105 -9.83 -3.81 -26.95
N GLN A 106 -8.64 -3.43 -26.48
CA GLN A 106 -7.41 -4.13 -26.85
C GLN A 106 -7.37 -5.55 -26.28
N ALA A 107 -7.78 -5.75 -25.02
CA ALA A 107 -7.88 -7.07 -24.41
C ALA A 107 -8.85 -7.98 -25.17
N ALA A 108 -10.02 -7.47 -25.60
CA ALA A 108 -10.96 -8.22 -26.42
C ALA A 108 -10.35 -8.64 -27.77
N LYS A 109 -9.65 -7.72 -28.45
CA LYS A 109 -8.92 -8.03 -29.70
C LYS A 109 -7.83 -9.07 -29.48
N MET A 110 -7.07 -8.97 -28.39
CA MET A 110 -6.05 -9.94 -28.00
C MET A 110 -6.64 -11.32 -27.74
N ARG A 111 -7.74 -11.41 -26.97
CA ARG A 111 -8.44 -12.68 -26.68
C ARG A 111 -8.89 -13.36 -27.98
N MET A 112 -9.48 -12.59 -28.90
CA MET A 112 -9.95 -13.10 -30.19
C MET A 112 -8.77 -13.56 -31.08
N ALA A 113 -7.72 -12.74 -31.19
CA ALA A 113 -6.54 -13.06 -32.00
C ALA A 113 -5.80 -14.29 -31.46
N TYR A 114 -5.63 -14.38 -30.15
CA TYR A 114 -5.00 -15.51 -29.47
C TYR A 114 -5.79 -16.80 -29.69
N LEU A 115 -7.10 -16.78 -29.45
CA LEU A 115 -7.97 -17.94 -29.66
C LEU A 115 -7.95 -18.39 -31.12
N LYS A 116 -8.09 -17.46 -32.08
CA LYS A 116 -8.01 -17.76 -33.51
C LYS A 116 -6.66 -18.37 -33.90
N SER A 117 -5.56 -17.86 -33.34
CA SER A 117 -4.22 -18.38 -33.60
C SER A 117 -4.05 -19.80 -33.04
N MET A 118 -4.54 -20.06 -31.83
CA MET A 118 -4.48 -21.38 -31.18
C MET A 118 -5.33 -22.42 -31.89
N LEU A 119 -6.53 -22.07 -32.37
CA LEU A 119 -7.38 -22.98 -33.13
C LEU A 119 -6.80 -23.36 -34.50
N ASN A 120 -5.85 -22.58 -35.02
CA ASN A 120 -5.16 -22.85 -36.28
C ASN A 120 -3.81 -23.58 -36.09
N GLN A 121 -3.45 -23.97 -34.87
CA GLN A 121 -2.22 -24.73 -34.63
C GLN A 121 -2.42 -26.23 -34.90
N ASP A 122 -1.34 -26.90 -35.28
CA ASP A 122 -1.34 -28.34 -35.49
C ASP A 122 -1.64 -29.10 -34.19
N ILE A 123 -2.34 -30.23 -34.33
CA ILE A 123 -2.75 -31.07 -33.18
C ILE A 123 -1.54 -31.49 -32.32
N SER A 124 -0.35 -31.64 -32.94
CA SER A 124 0.88 -31.99 -32.24
C SER A 124 1.30 -30.98 -31.18
N LEU A 125 0.97 -29.68 -31.32
CA LEU A 125 1.27 -28.66 -30.31
C LEU A 125 0.49 -28.93 -29.02
N PHE A 126 -0.75 -29.42 -29.13
CA PHE A 126 -1.59 -29.75 -27.99
C PHE A 126 -1.15 -31.03 -27.29
N ASP A 127 -0.43 -31.91 -28.00
CA ASP A 127 0.14 -33.13 -27.47
C ASP A 127 1.50 -32.91 -26.76
N THR A 128 2.25 -31.86 -27.14
CA THR A 128 3.63 -31.62 -26.63
C THR A 128 3.81 -30.38 -25.76
N GLU A 129 3.20 -29.23 -26.07
CA GLU A 129 3.58 -27.92 -25.49
C GLU A 129 2.43 -27.10 -24.89
N ALA A 130 1.20 -27.27 -25.39
CA ALA A 130 0.05 -26.45 -24.98
C ALA A 130 -1.10 -27.33 -24.50
N SER A 131 -1.18 -27.56 -23.19
CA SER A 131 -2.35 -28.21 -22.61
C SER A 131 -3.59 -27.32 -22.77
N THR A 132 -4.79 -27.91 -22.92
CA THR A 132 -6.05 -27.16 -23.00
C THR A 132 -6.22 -26.18 -21.82
N GLY A 133 -5.66 -26.52 -20.64
CA GLY A 133 -5.66 -25.66 -19.46
C GLY A 133 -4.77 -24.41 -19.59
N GLU A 134 -3.63 -24.51 -20.27
CA GLU A 134 -2.74 -23.35 -20.50
C GLU A 134 -3.37 -22.34 -21.47
N VAL A 135 -4.07 -22.80 -22.51
CA VAL A 135 -4.81 -21.93 -23.42
C VAL A 135 -5.91 -21.17 -22.68
N ILE A 136 -6.66 -21.85 -21.81
CA ILE A 136 -7.68 -21.22 -20.97
C ILE A 136 -7.05 -20.23 -19.99
N SER A 137 -5.92 -20.58 -19.37
CA SER A 137 -5.19 -19.71 -18.44
C SER A 137 -4.69 -18.43 -19.13
N ALA A 138 -4.13 -18.53 -20.33
CA ALA A 138 -3.66 -17.38 -21.09
C ALA A 138 -4.79 -16.37 -21.36
N ILE A 139 -5.98 -16.86 -21.77
CA ILE A 139 -7.15 -16.02 -22.07
C ILE A 139 -7.75 -15.39 -20.80
N THR A 140 -7.80 -16.16 -19.71
CA THR A 140 -8.52 -15.78 -18.48
C THR A 140 -7.67 -15.12 -17.41
N SER A 141 -6.35 -15.23 -17.48
CA SER A 141 -5.42 -14.70 -16.48
C SER A 141 -4.43 -13.74 -17.13
N ASP A 142 -3.64 -14.22 -18.10
CA ASP A 142 -2.51 -13.44 -18.61
C ASP A 142 -2.96 -12.19 -19.37
N ILE A 143 -4.01 -12.31 -20.19
CA ILE A 143 -4.59 -11.15 -20.89
C ILE A 143 -5.25 -10.17 -19.91
N ILE A 144 -5.80 -10.62 -18.78
CA ILE A 144 -6.35 -9.71 -17.75
C ILE A 144 -5.24 -8.88 -17.10
N ILE A 145 -4.08 -9.48 -16.83
CA ILE A 145 -2.92 -8.76 -16.29
C ILE A 145 -2.42 -7.72 -17.29
N VAL A 146 -2.36 -8.07 -18.58
CA VAL A 146 -1.98 -7.12 -19.64
C VAL A 146 -3.02 -6.01 -19.78
N GLN A 147 -4.32 -6.33 -19.68
CA GLN A 147 -5.40 -5.35 -19.69
C GLN A 147 -5.23 -4.34 -18.55
N ASP A 148 -5.09 -4.80 -17.31
CA ASP A 148 -4.93 -3.95 -16.12
C ASP A 148 -3.75 -2.99 -16.29
N ALA A 149 -2.63 -3.49 -16.83
CA ALA A 149 -1.47 -2.67 -17.14
C ALA A 149 -1.76 -1.63 -18.24
N LEU A 150 -2.45 -2.01 -19.32
CA LEU A 150 -2.78 -1.13 -20.45
C LEU A 150 -3.85 -0.08 -20.13
N SER A 151 -4.72 -0.34 -19.15
CA SER A 151 -5.76 0.60 -18.72
C SER A 151 -5.32 1.39 -17.50
N GLU A 152 -5.52 0.84 -16.31
CA GLU A 152 -5.49 1.57 -15.05
C GLU A 152 -4.08 2.06 -14.72
N LYS A 153 -3.07 1.19 -14.86
CA LYS A 153 -1.71 1.48 -14.42
C LYS A 153 -1.03 2.56 -15.25
N VAL A 154 -1.28 2.60 -16.56
CA VAL A 154 -0.72 3.67 -17.42
C VAL A 154 -1.35 5.02 -17.11
N GLY A 155 -2.68 5.07 -16.92
CA GLY A 155 -3.38 6.30 -16.51
C GLY A 155 -2.84 6.84 -15.19
N ASN A 156 -2.83 5.99 -14.15
CA ASN A 156 -2.30 6.32 -12.83
C ASN A 156 -0.84 6.80 -12.88
N PHE A 157 0.02 6.11 -13.63
CA PHE A 157 1.41 6.51 -13.83
C PHE A 157 1.51 7.94 -14.40
N MET A 158 0.74 8.24 -15.46
CA MET A 158 0.73 9.57 -16.06
C MET A 158 0.23 10.65 -15.09
N HIS A 159 -0.83 10.36 -14.33
CA HIS A 159 -1.37 11.25 -13.31
C HIS A 159 -0.34 11.55 -12.22
N TYR A 160 0.32 10.53 -11.68
CA TYR A 160 1.34 10.71 -10.64
C TYR A 160 2.57 11.48 -11.13
N ILE A 161 3.01 11.21 -12.37
CA ILE A 161 4.11 11.96 -12.99
C ILE A 161 3.71 13.41 -13.25
N SER A 162 2.50 13.66 -13.74
CA SER A 162 1.98 15.03 -13.92
C SER A 162 1.96 15.79 -12.61
N ARG A 163 1.44 15.18 -11.53
CA ARG A 163 1.44 15.77 -10.19
C ARG A 163 2.85 16.10 -9.70
N PHE A 164 3.78 15.16 -9.88
CA PHE A 164 5.19 15.35 -9.54
C PHE A 164 5.78 16.56 -10.26
N ILE A 165 5.67 16.60 -11.59
CA ILE A 165 6.24 17.69 -12.42
C ILE A 165 5.58 19.03 -12.06
N ALA A 166 4.25 19.08 -12.01
CA ALA A 166 3.51 20.30 -11.75
C ALA A 166 3.84 20.88 -10.36
N GLY A 167 3.83 20.08 -9.31
CA GLY A 167 4.05 20.59 -7.97
C GLY A 167 5.51 20.91 -7.65
N PHE A 168 6.49 20.21 -8.24
CA PHE A 168 7.90 20.65 -8.18
C PHE A 168 8.13 21.94 -8.96
N THR A 169 7.55 22.06 -10.16
CA THR A 169 7.65 23.29 -10.95
C THR A 169 7.06 24.47 -10.19
N ILE A 170 5.85 24.32 -9.62
CA ILE A 170 5.22 25.35 -8.79
C ILE A 170 6.08 25.67 -7.57
N GLY A 171 6.60 24.66 -6.86
CA GLY A 171 7.45 24.87 -5.69
C GLY A 171 8.71 25.69 -6.00
N PHE A 172 9.44 25.31 -7.04
CA PHE A 172 10.66 26.02 -7.46
C PHE A 172 10.40 27.42 -8.00
N VAL A 173 9.28 27.65 -8.69
CA VAL A 173 8.90 28.97 -9.21
C VAL A 173 8.49 29.92 -8.08
N ARG A 174 7.81 29.43 -7.04
CA ARG A 174 7.34 30.27 -5.93
C ARG A 174 8.43 30.54 -4.89
N VAL A 175 8.90 29.48 -4.23
CA VAL A 175 9.90 29.60 -3.16
C VAL A 175 10.94 28.48 -3.31
N TRP A 176 11.94 28.73 -4.14
CA TRP A 176 12.99 27.77 -4.45
C TRP A 176 13.81 27.36 -3.21
N GLN A 177 13.98 28.26 -2.23
CA GLN A 177 14.74 27.97 -1.00
C GLN A 177 14.07 26.88 -0.18
N ILE A 178 12.75 26.95 0.03
CA ILE A 178 11.99 25.92 0.76
C ILE A 178 11.98 24.63 -0.04
N SER A 179 11.80 24.71 -1.36
CA SER A 179 11.80 23.55 -2.25
C SER A 179 13.11 22.76 -2.21
N LEU A 180 14.27 23.44 -2.17
CA LEU A 180 15.57 22.79 -2.02
C LEU A 180 15.72 22.07 -0.68
N VAL A 181 15.25 22.68 0.41
CA VAL A 181 15.28 22.04 1.73
C VAL A 181 14.40 20.79 1.72
N THR A 182 13.19 20.87 1.17
CA THR A 182 12.30 19.70 1.02
C THR A 182 12.90 18.63 0.12
N LEU A 183 13.58 18.99 -0.98
CA LEU A 183 14.23 18.04 -1.86
C LEU A 183 15.37 17.28 -1.15
N SER A 184 16.12 17.93 -0.26
CA SER A 184 17.20 17.26 0.49
C SER A 184 16.69 16.20 1.49
N ILE A 185 15.43 16.31 1.92
CA ILE A 185 14.76 15.35 2.79
C ILE A 185 14.36 14.06 2.05
N VAL A 186 14.00 14.15 0.75
CA VAL A 186 13.47 13.01 -0.02
C VAL A 186 14.44 11.82 -0.06
N PRO A 187 15.75 11.98 -0.36
CA PRO A 187 16.71 10.88 -0.31
C PRO A 187 16.83 10.23 1.07
N LEU A 188 16.66 10.98 2.15
CA LEU A 188 16.75 10.45 3.52
C LEU A 188 15.57 9.53 3.84
N ILE A 189 14.36 9.92 3.41
CA ILE A 189 13.16 9.07 3.52
C ILE A 189 13.31 7.84 2.63
N ALA A 190 13.78 8.00 1.39
CA ALA A 190 14.00 6.89 0.47
C ALA A 190 15.04 5.88 1.00
N LEU A 191 16.11 6.36 1.61
CA LEU A 191 17.13 5.51 2.24
C LEU A 191 16.56 4.73 3.43
N ALA A 192 15.83 5.39 4.33
CA ALA A 192 15.19 4.72 5.46
C ALA A 192 14.19 3.65 4.98
N GLY A 193 13.41 3.96 3.95
CA GLY A 193 12.43 3.05 3.37
C GLY A 193 13.08 1.87 2.64
N GLY A 194 14.14 2.13 1.88
CA GLY A 194 14.92 1.12 1.17
C GLY A 194 15.62 0.14 2.12
N VAL A 195 16.24 0.64 3.18
CA VAL A 195 16.85 -0.20 4.23
C VAL A 195 15.78 -1.07 4.90
N TYR A 196 14.63 -0.48 5.25
CA TYR A 196 13.51 -1.22 5.81
C TYR A 196 12.98 -2.32 4.88
N ALA A 197 12.77 -2.00 3.61
CA ALA A 197 12.30 -2.94 2.59
C ALA A 197 13.30 -4.10 2.42
N TYR A 198 14.60 -3.80 2.30
CA TYR A 198 15.65 -4.80 2.16
C TYR A 198 15.68 -5.79 3.34
N VAL A 199 15.64 -5.27 4.58
CA VAL A 199 15.63 -6.11 5.79
C VAL A 199 14.38 -6.98 5.84
N THR A 200 13.21 -6.41 5.56
CA THR A 200 11.93 -7.11 5.68
C THR A 200 11.80 -8.21 4.62
N ILE A 201 12.17 -7.94 3.37
CA ILE A 201 12.17 -8.93 2.28
C ILE A 201 13.11 -10.09 2.63
N GLY A 202 14.32 -9.79 3.13
CA GLY A 202 15.28 -10.81 3.56
C GLY A 202 14.75 -11.69 4.71
N LEU A 203 14.08 -11.10 5.70
CA LEU A 203 13.49 -11.85 6.81
C LEU A 203 12.31 -12.71 6.37
N ILE A 204 11.42 -12.20 5.51
CA ILE A 204 10.29 -12.95 4.97
C ILE A 204 10.78 -14.16 4.17
N ALA A 205 11.80 -13.98 3.32
CA ALA A 205 12.40 -15.07 2.58
C ALA A 205 12.99 -16.16 3.50
N LYS A 206 13.65 -15.76 4.60
CA LYS A 206 14.17 -16.69 5.60
C LYS A 206 13.08 -17.45 6.34
N ILE A 207 11.99 -16.77 6.73
CA ILE A 207 10.81 -17.37 7.36
C ILE A 207 10.22 -18.42 6.42
N ARG A 208 9.97 -18.08 5.15
CA ARG A 208 9.42 -18.99 4.13
C ARG A 208 10.30 -20.22 3.94
N LYS A 209 11.63 -20.06 3.89
CA LYS A 209 12.57 -21.18 3.74
C LYS A 209 12.54 -22.15 4.93
N GLU A 210 12.52 -21.65 6.15
CA GLU A 210 12.37 -22.51 7.34
C GLU A 210 10.98 -23.15 7.41
N TYR A 211 9.97 -22.47 6.82
CA TYR A 211 8.62 -22.97 6.69
C TYR A 211 8.53 -24.26 5.87
N VAL A 212 9.07 -24.21 4.65
CA VAL A 212 9.08 -25.37 3.73
C VAL A 212 9.80 -26.58 4.36
N LYS A 213 10.88 -26.34 5.12
CA LYS A 213 11.58 -27.42 5.84
C LYS A 213 10.71 -28.08 6.91
N ALA A 214 9.88 -27.31 7.62
CA ALA A 214 8.98 -27.85 8.64
C ALA A 214 7.89 -28.73 8.02
N GLY A 215 7.39 -28.38 6.82
CA GLY A 215 6.43 -29.20 6.08
C GLY A 215 6.98 -30.56 5.62
N ASN A 216 8.31 -30.66 5.43
CA ASN A 216 8.98 -31.89 4.97
C ASN A 216 9.24 -32.94 6.06
N VAL A 217 8.88 -32.69 7.33
CA VAL A 217 9.06 -33.63 8.47
C VAL A 217 8.03 -34.79 8.43
N ARG A 218 7.51 -35.12 7.25
CA ARG A 218 6.25 -35.83 7.03
C ARG A 218 6.33 -37.35 7.00
N THR A 219 7.52 -37.94 7.03
CA THR A 219 7.73 -39.39 6.96
C THR A 219 7.59 -40.07 8.33
N VAL A 220 6.40 -40.04 8.96
CA VAL A 220 6.21 -40.68 10.28
C VAL A 220 5.02 -41.66 10.36
N HIS A 221 4.17 -41.78 9.34
CA HIS A 221 3.06 -42.75 9.39
C HIS A 221 3.50 -44.23 9.28
N ALA A 222 4.71 -44.50 8.80
CA ALA A 222 5.21 -45.87 8.64
C ALA A 222 5.65 -46.56 9.95
N PHE A 223 5.75 -45.85 11.09
CA PHE A 223 6.38 -46.38 12.31
C PHE A 223 5.71 -46.00 13.65
N ALA A 224 4.38 -45.83 13.69
CA ALA A 224 3.63 -45.58 14.94
C ALA A 224 4.21 -44.44 15.82
N GLY A 225 4.69 -43.38 15.19
CA GLY A 225 5.48 -42.31 15.81
C GLY A 225 4.79 -40.96 15.92
N GLU A 226 3.45 -40.90 15.98
CA GLU A 226 2.67 -39.65 15.92
C GLU A 226 3.13 -38.59 16.92
N GLU A 227 3.31 -38.95 18.19
CA GLU A 227 3.80 -38.01 19.21
C GLU A 227 5.21 -37.47 18.89
N ARG A 228 6.06 -38.32 18.29
CA ARG A 228 7.41 -37.94 17.87
C ARG A 228 7.34 -37.01 16.67
N ALA A 229 6.40 -37.22 15.75
CA ALA A 229 6.13 -36.33 14.62
C ALA A 229 5.68 -34.95 15.10
N VAL A 230 4.71 -34.88 16.02
CA VAL A 230 4.22 -33.62 16.60
C VAL A 230 5.35 -32.87 17.31
N ARG A 231 6.17 -33.56 18.12
CA ARG A 231 7.32 -32.96 18.80
C ARG A 231 8.38 -32.43 17.81
N SER A 232 8.66 -33.18 16.75
CA SER A 232 9.59 -32.76 15.69
C SER A 232 9.07 -31.53 14.94
N TYR A 233 7.79 -31.55 14.56
CA TYR A 233 7.11 -30.43 13.90
C TYR A 233 7.10 -29.16 14.77
N LYS A 234 6.77 -29.29 16.06
CA LYS A 234 6.82 -28.19 17.04
C LYS A 234 8.23 -27.59 17.14
N THR A 235 9.26 -28.44 17.17
CA THR A 235 10.66 -28.00 17.23
C THR A 235 11.07 -27.25 15.96
N ALA A 236 10.61 -27.70 14.79
CA ALA A 236 10.81 -26.98 13.53
C ALA A 236 10.09 -25.62 13.52
N LEU A 237 8.85 -25.55 14.00
CA LEU A 237 8.06 -24.32 14.11
C LEU A 237 8.69 -23.29 15.07
N MET A 238 9.41 -23.71 16.11
CA MET A 238 10.07 -22.78 17.02
C MET A 238 11.15 -21.92 16.32
N LYS A 239 11.83 -22.46 15.31
CA LYS A 239 12.75 -21.66 14.48
C LYS A 239 12.01 -20.58 13.69
N THR A 240 10.84 -20.91 13.15
CA THR A 240 9.96 -19.94 12.49
C THR A 240 9.51 -18.85 13.45
N TYR A 241 9.09 -19.22 14.66
CA TYR A 241 8.68 -18.26 15.71
C TYR A 241 9.80 -17.26 16.05
N ILE A 242 11.05 -17.72 16.21
CA ILE A 242 12.18 -16.83 16.52
C ILE A 242 12.43 -15.83 15.38
N ASN A 243 12.39 -16.29 14.13
CA ASN A 243 12.56 -15.43 12.96
C ASN A 243 11.36 -14.47 12.80
N GLY A 244 10.14 -14.95 13.05
CA GLY A 244 8.92 -14.14 13.02
C GLY A 244 8.92 -13.04 14.08
N ARG A 245 9.41 -13.30 15.29
CA ARG A 245 9.62 -12.27 16.32
C ARG A 245 10.61 -11.19 15.86
N LYS A 246 11.72 -11.60 15.24
CA LYS A 246 12.69 -10.65 14.66
C LYS A 246 12.06 -9.84 13.53
N ALA A 247 11.18 -10.45 12.73
CA ALA A 247 10.46 -9.75 11.67
C ALA A 247 9.47 -8.73 12.23
N GLY A 248 8.75 -9.05 13.31
CA GLY A 248 7.89 -8.09 14.02
C GLY A 248 8.67 -6.87 14.54
N LEU A 249 9.83 -7.10 15.16
CA LEU A 249 10.71 -6.02 15.62
C LEU A 249 11.27 -5.19 14.45
N ALA A 250 11.74 -5.85 13.39
CA ALA A 250 12.24 -5.17 12.19
C ALA A 250 11.15 -4.32 11.52
N LYS A 251 9.91 -4.81 11.49
CA LYS A 251 8.74 -4.05 11.04
C LYS A 251 8.51 -2.80 11.89
N GLY A 252 8.49 -2.94 13.21
CA GLY A 252 8.31 -1.81 14.13
C GLY A 252 9.41 -0.76 14.03
N LEU A 253 10.69 -1.19 14.02
CA LEU A 253 11.83 -0.28 13.88
C LEU A 253 11.86 0.40 12.51
N GLY A 254 11.52 -0.31 11.44
CA GLY A 254 11.48 0.26 10.09
C GLY A 254 10.36 1.27 9.90
N LEU A 255 9.15 0.96 10.34
CA LEU A 255 8.04 1.93 10.31
C LEU A 255 8.30 3.12 11.24
N GLY A 256 8.85 2.86 12.44
CA GLY A 256 9.22 3.90 13.39
C GLY A 256 10.31 4.83 12.86
N SER A 257 11.36 4.30 12.22
CA SER A 257 12.45 5.11 11.64
C SER A 257 11.97 5.96 10.47
N MET A 258 11.07 5.44 9.62
CA MET A 258 10.44 6.22 8.55
C MET A 258 9.69 7.44 9.09
N HIS A 259 8.87 7.25 10.11
CA HIS A 259 8.15 8.36 10.74
C HIS A 259 9.08 9.28 11.55
N CYS A 260 10.16 8.77 12.12
CA CYS A 260 11.19 9.59 12.78
C CYS A 260 11.82 10.57 11.79
N VAL A 261 12.26 10.07 10.63
CA VAL A 261 12.79 10.91 9.55
C VAL A 261 11.75 11.95 9.15
N LEU A 262 10.48 11.57 9.02
CA LEU A 262 9.38 12.49 8.72
C LEU A 262 9.30 13.64 9.75
N PHE A 263 9.20 13.34 11.05
CA PHE A 263 9.11 14.37 12.09
C PHE A 263 10.32 15.31 12.11
N LEU A 264 11.54 14.77 12.01
CA LEU A 264 12.76 15.57 11.99
C LEU A 264 12.82 16.47 10.75
N SER A 265 12.36 15.95 9.61
CA SER A 265 12.28 16.69 8.36
C SER A 265 11.30 17.86 8.45
N TRP A 266 10.12 17.62 9.01
CA TRP A 266 9.13 18.67 9.25
C TRP A 266 9.56 19.68 10.30
N SER A 267 10.33 19.24 11.30
CA SER A 267 10.96 20.12 12.29
C SER A 267 11.92 21.10 11.61
N LEU A 268 12.82 20.58 10.76
CA LEU A 268 13.72 21.40 9.94
C LEU A 268 12.96 22.36 9.02
N LEU A 269 11.91 21.86 8.36
CA LEU A 269 11.14 22.62 7.38
C LEU A 269 10.34 23.75 8.03
N VAL A 270 9.72 23.50 9.18
CA VAL A 270 8.99 24.50 9.96
C VAL A 270 9.95 25.59 10.48
N TRP A 271 11.11 25.18 10.99
CA TRP A 271 12.14 26.11 11.45
C TRP A 271 12.68 26.98 10.32
N PHE A 272 13.09 26.38 9.21
CA PHE A 272 13.64 27.10 8.07
C PHE A 272 12.60 28.05 7.45
N THR A 273 11.36 27.59 7.32
CA THR A 273 10.25 28.41 6.82
C THR A 273 10.02 29.65 7.68
N SER A 274 10.15 29.54 9.01
CA SER A 274 10.01 30.69 9.91
C SER A 274 11.02 31.81 9.58
N ILE A 275 12.25 31.43 9.23
CA ILE A 275 13.33 32.35 8.83
C ILE A 275 13.02 32.97 7.47
N VAL A 276 12.56 32.18 6.49
CA VAL A 276 12.22 32.66 5.14
C VAL A 276 11.10 33.70 5.21
N VAL A 277 10.06 33.44 6.02
CA VAL A 277 8.94 34.36 6.20
C VAL A 277 9.39 35.67 6.84
N HIS A 278 10.16 35.62 7.92
CA HIS A 278 10.60 36.83 8.63
C HIS A 278 11.70 37.62 7.94
N LYS A 279 12.41 37.00 6.99
CA LYS A 279 13.28 37.73 6.05
C LYS A 279 12.50 38.42 4.92
N ASN A 280 11.17 38.39 4.95
CA ASN A 280 10.28 38.92 3.91
C ASN A 280 10.58 38.37 2.51
N ILE A 281 11.07 37.13 2.43
CA ILE A 281 11.32 36.44 1.15
C ILE A 281 10.02 35.89 0.58
N ALA A 282 9.15 35.37 1.44
CA ALA A 282 7.84 34.83 1.06
C ALA A 282 6.84 34.97 2.21
N ASN A 283 5.54 35.01 1.91
CA ASN A 283 4.49 35.05 2.93
C ASN A 283 4.25 33.66 3.55
N GLY A 284 3.62 33.62 4.73
CA GLY A 284 3.31 32.38 5.44
C GLY A 284 2.53 31.36 4.59
N GLY A 285 1.47 31.80 3.91
CA GLY A 285 0.62 30.94 3.08
C GLY A 285 1.32 30.43 1.83
N GLU A 286 2.20 31.23 1.21
CA GLU A 286 2.98 30.82 0.03
C GLU A 286 4.08 29.83 0.42
N SER A 287 4.75 30.08 1.54
CA SER A 287 5.75 29.18 2.10
C SER A 287 5.14 27.83 2.48
N PHE A 288 3.98 27.85 3.14
CA PHE A 288 3.23 26.66 3.53
C PHE A 288 2.75 25.84 2.32
N THR A 289 2.23 26.52 1.30
CA THR A 289 1.82 25.94 0.02
C THR A 289 2.99 25.26 -0.68
N THR A 290 4.15 25.93 -0.74
CA THR A 290 5.35 25.39 -1.38
C THR A 290 5.82 24.13 -0.67
N MET A 291 5.84 24.15 0.65
CA MET A 291 6.15 22.99 1.49
C MET A 291 5.24 21.80 1.20
N LEU A 292 3.91 21.98 1.23
CA LEU A 292 2.96 20.89 0.95
C LEU A 292 3.04 20.39 -0.50
N ASN A 293 3.18 21.31 -1.45
CA ASN A 293 3.31 20.95 -2.86
C ASN A 293 4.50 20.04 -3.12
N VAL A 294 5.69 20.42 -2.65
CA VAL A 294 6.90 19.64 -2.92
C VAL A 294 6.84 18.28 -2.22
N VAL A 295 6.34 18.21 -0.98
CA VAL A 295 6.18 16.93 -0.25
C VAL A 295 5.19 16.00 -0.96
N ILE A 296 3.98 16.47 -1.28
CA ILE A 296 2.93 15.64 -1.90
C ILE A 296 3.32 15.21 -3.31
N SER A 297 3.97 16.11 -4.05
CA SER A 297 4.52 15.80 -5.38
C SER A 297 5.62 14.75 -5.28
N GLY A 298 6.52 14.86 -4.30
CA GLY A 298 7.57 13.87 -4.05
C GLY A 298 7.01 12.49 -3.70
N LEU A 299 5.97 12.43 -2.87
CA LEU A 299 5.28 11.17 -2.54
C LEU A 299 4.61 10.53 -3.76
N SER A 300 4.09 11.35 -4.69
CA SER A 300 3.44 10.87 -5.92
C SER A 300 4.42 10.11 -6.82
N LEU A 301 5.70 10.50 -6.86
CA LEU A 301 6.73 9.74 -7.56
C LEU A 301 6.91 8.32 -6.97
N GLY A 302 6.78 8.19 -5.65
CA GLY A 302 6.79 6.89 -4.98
C GLY A 302 5.56 6.04 -5.30
N GLN A 303 4.39 6.67 -5.50
CA GLN A 303 3.15 6.00 -5.90
C GLN A 303 3.15 5.53 -7.37
N ALA A 304 3.97 6.14 -8.23
CA ALA A 304 4.15 5.70 -9.62
C ALA A 304 5.00 4.42 -9.75
N ALA A 305 5.78 4.04 -8.72
CA ALA A 305 6.72 2.92 -8.78
C ALA A 305 6.07 1.52 -8.89
N PRO A 306 4.95 1.22 -8.18
CA PRO A 306 4.18 0.00 -8.41
C PRO A 306 3.60 -0.09 -9.83
N ASP A 307 3.10 1.02 -10.38
CA ASP A 307 2.48 1.05 -11.72
C ASP A 307 3.50 0.70 -12.80
N ILE A 308 4.69 1.30 -12.78
CA ILE A 308 5.77 0.95 -13.72
C ILE A 308 6.24 -0.51 -13.57
N SER A 309 6.22 -1.04 -12.34
CA SER A 309 6.57 -2.44 -12.08
C SER A 309 5.52 -3.38 -12.67
N ALA A 310 4.24 -3.07 -12.52
CA ALA A 310 3.12 -3.81 -13.10
C ALA A 310 3.17 -3.79 -14.64
N ILE A 311 3.42 -2.62 -15.24
CA ILE A 311 3.58 -2.49 -16.70
C ILE A 311 4.78 -3.33 -17.17
N SER A 312 5.93 -3.24 -16.50
CA SER A 312 7.13 -4.02 -16.85
C SER A 312 6.87 -5.52 -16.77
N TYR A 313 6.17 -5.97 -15.72
CA TYR A 313 5.75 -7.35 -15.55
C TYR A 313 4.81 -7.82 -16.67
N SER A 314 3.84 -6.99 -17.08
CA SER A 314 2.95 -7.33 -18.21
C SER A 314 3.68 -7.48 -19.55
N VAL A 315 4.75 -6.71 -19.76
CA VAL A 315 5.62 -6.83 -20.95
C VAL A 315 6.44 -8.11 -20.89
N GLU A 316 6.93 -8.51 -19.72
CA GLU A 316 7.60 -9.79 -19.53
C GLU A 316 6.65 -10.97 -19.76
N LEU A 317 5.41 -10.88 -19.25
CA LEU A 317 4.39 -11.91 -19.47
C LEU A 317 4.06 -12.05 -20.97
N SER A 318 3.96 -10.93 -21.68
CA SER A 318 3.77 -10.90 -23.14
C SER A 318 4.97 -11.48 -23.92
N ARG A 319 6.16 -11.56 -23.32
CA ARG A 319 7.37 -12.16 -23.91
C ARG A 319 7.35 -13.68 -23.80
N THR A 320 6.95 -14.20 -22.64
CA THR A 320 6.85 -15.64 -22.38
C THR A 320 5.49 -16.15 -22.86
N GLY A 321 5.34 -16.31 -24.18
CA GLY A 321 4.19 -17.01 -24.77
C GLY A 321 4.07 -18.50 -24.40
N THR A 322 4.88 -18.99 -23.46
CA THR A 322 4.97 -20.38 -22.98
C THR A 322 5.77 -20.34 -21.67
N SER A 323 5.37 -21.12 -20.67
CA SER A 323 5.94 -21.20 -19.31
C SER A 323 5.56 -20.07 -18.35
N ILE A 324 4.39 -20.20 -17.72
CA ILE A 324 4.19 -20.15 -16.25
C ILE A 324 2.91 -20.96 -15.92
N GLY A 325 2.91 -22.26 -16.25
CA GLY A 325 1.90 -23.21 -15.74
C GLY A 325 2.22 -23.74 -14.34
N GLY A 326 3.45 -23.53 -13.84
CA GLY A 326 3.98 -24.23 -12.67
C GLY A 326 3.72 -23.60 -11.30
N SER A 327 3.38 -22.30 -11.23
CA SER A 327 3.36 -21.58 -9.94
C SER A 327 1.98 -21.27 -9.37
N PHE A 328 0.90 -21.42 -10.15
CA PHE A 328 -0.47 -21.09 -9.71
C PHE A 328 -1.46 -22.25 -9.80
N ARG A 329 -1.04 -23.43 -10.27
CA ARG A 329 -1.89 -24.64 -10.34
C ARG A 329 -2.21 -25.28 -9.00
N SER A 330 -1.69 -24.79 -7.86
CA SER A 330 -2.05 -25.35 -6.56
C SER A 330 -3.37 -24.80 -5.98
N ASP A 331 -3.86 -23.64 -6.43
CA ASP A 331 -4.97 -22.96 -5.74
C ASP A 331 -6.31 -22.97 -6.51
N LYS A 332 -6.32 -23.30 -7.81
CA LYS A 332 -7.54 -23.22 -8.63
C LYS A 332 -8.07 -24.56 -9.17
N ASP A 333 -7.24 -25.58 -9.29
CA ASP A 333 -7.65 -26.90 -9.83
C ASP A 333 -8.47 -27.75 -8.84
N SER A 334 -8.72 -27.29 -7.62
CA SER A 334 -9.55 -28.01 -6.63
C SER A 334 -11.02 -27.56 -6.57
N ILE A 335 -11.47 -26.64 -7.43
CA ILE A 335 -12.88 -26.14 -7.41
C ILE A 335 -13.71 -26.62 -8.62
N GLY A 336 -13.09 -27.26 -9.62
CA GLY A 336 -13.76 -27.54 -10.90
C GLY A 336 -13.80 -29.01 -11.30
N ARG A 337 -14.23 -29.94 -10.44
CA ARG A 337 -14.76 -31.28 -10.79
C ARG A 337 -14.97 -32.14 -9.54
N VAL A 338 -16.11 -32.01 -8.87
CA VAL A 338 -16.84 -33.12 -8.24
C VAL A 338 -18.32 -32.75 -8.25
N GLY A 339 -19.05 -33.22 -9.25
CA GLY A 339 -20.48 -33.44 -9.11
C GLY A 339 -20.66 -34.72 -8.30
N GLY A 340 -20.93 -34.54 -7.02
CA GLY A 340 -21.20 -35.58 -6.04
C GLY A 340 -21.80 -34.90 -4.83
N GLU A 341 -23.10 -35.10 -4.62
CA GLU A 341 -23.86 -34.57 -3.50
C GLU A 341 -23.26 -35.07 -2.18
N ASP A 342 -22.58 -34.18 -1.45
CA ASP A 342 -22.51 -34.27 0.00
C ASP A 342 -22.54 -32.85 0.59
N GLY A 343 -23.69 -32.50 1.16
CA GLY A 343 -23.97 -31.20 1.73
C GLY A 343 -23.23 -30.98 3.05
N ASN A 344 -21.99 -30.50 3.00
CA ASN A 344 -21.35 -29.97 4.20
C ASN A 344 -21.74 -28.49 4.36
N LYS A 345 -22.74 -28.23 5.23
CA LYS A 345 -23.14 -26.88 5.63
C LYS A 345 -21.90 -26.09 6.07
N SER A 346 -21.58 -24.99 5.38
CA SER A 346 -20.54 -24.07 5.81
C SER A 346 -20.87 -23.55 7.21
N THR A 347 -20.23 -24.11 8.24
CA THR A 347 -20.44 -23.69 9.62
C THR A 347 -19.81 -22.31 9.78
N HIS A 348 -20.64 -21.27 9.90
CA HIS A 348 -20.17 -19.91 10.17
C HIS A 348 -19.35 -19.90 11.46
N VAL A 349 -18.05 -19.68 11.33
CA VAL A 349 -17.15 -19.56 12.48
C VAL A 349 -17.39 -18.21 13.14
N SER A 350 -17.90 -18.21 14.37
CA SER A 350 -18.11 -16.99 15.14
C SER A 350 -16.78 -16.27 15.40
N ALA A 351 -16.73 -14.95 15.18
CA ALA A 351 -15.57 -14.11 15.48
C ALA A 351 -15.07 -14.29 16.93
N LYS A 352 -16.00 -14.49 17.88
CA LYS A 352 -15.67 -14.76 19.29
C LYS A 352 -14.77 -15.99 19.45
N ARG A 353 -15.04 -17.07 18.70
CA ARG A 353 -14.23 -18.28 18.71
C ARG A 353 -12.83 -18.00 18.16
N LEU A 354 -12.74 -17.20 17.09
CA LEU A 354 -11.48 -16.83 16.47
C LEU A 354 -10.58 -16.04 17.44
N TYR A 355 -11.12 -15.01 18.09
CA TYR A 355 -10.38 -14.19 19.06
C TYR A 355 -10.05 -14.95 20.35
N SER A 356 -10.87 -15.91 20.78
CA SER A 356 -10.59 -16.73 21.97
C SER A 356 -9.28 -17.51 21.87
N MET A 357 -8.79 -17.79 20.65
CA MET A 357 -7.53 -18.50 20.44
C MET A 357 -6.28 -17.69 20.81
N ILE A 358 -6.43 -16.35 20.96
CA ILE A 358 -5.38 -15.46 21.47
C ILE A 358 -5.34 -15.46 23.01
N GLY A 359 -6.38 -15.95 23.69
CA GLY A 359 -6.54 -15.85 25.14
C GLY A 359 -5.27 -16.05 25.98
N PRO A 360 -4.43 -17.08 25.74
CA PRO A 360 -3.19 -17.29 26.50
C PRO A 360 -2.13 -16.17 26.36
N ASP A 361 -2.18 -15.37 25.30
CA ASP A 361 -1.22 -14.34 24.95
C ASP A 361 -1.81 -12.92 25.09
N TRP A 362 -2.94 -12.77 25.81
CA TRP A 362 -3.64 -11.50 26.00
C TRP A 362 -2.77 -10.34 26.55
N PRO A 363 -1.75 -10.55 27.42
CA PRO A 363 -0.94 -9.44 27.92
C PRO A 363 -0.18 -8.74 26.79
N TYR A 364 0.25 -9.51 25.77
CA TYR A 364 0.92 -8.93 24.62
C TYR A 364 -0.05 -8.08 23.78
N GLY A 365 -1.28 -8.55 23.64
CA GLY A 365 -2.35 -7.82 22.96
C GLY A 365 -2.69 -6.50 23.63
N VAL A 366 -2.72 -6.45 24.97
CA VAL A 366 -3.03 -5.21 25.71
C VAL A 366 -1.94 -4.15 25.53
N ILE A 367 -0.67 -4.53 25.67
CA ILE A 367 0.46 -3.62 25.46
C ILE A 367 0.50 -3.14 24.00
N GLY A 368 0.34 -4.06 23.04
CA GLY A 368 0.29 -3.71 21.62
C GLY A 368 -0.86 -2.76 21.30
N THR A 369 -2.04 -2.98 21.89
CA THR A 369 -3.22 -2.12 21.71
C THR A 369 -2.98 -0.71 22.24
N LEU A 370 -2.42 -0.57 23.44
CA LEU A 370 -2.08 0.75 24.00
C LEU A 370 -1.12 1.52 23.07
N CYS A 371 -0.08 0.85 22.58
CA CYS A 371 0.86 1.46 21.63
C CYS A 371 0.20 1.79 20.28
N ALA A 372 -0.71 0.96 19.77
CA ALA A 372 -1.45 1.24 18.53
C ALA A 372 -2.31 2.50 18.64
N PHE A 373 -2.96 2.73 19.79
CA PHE A 373 -3.71 3.98 20.03
C PHE A 373 -2.80 5.21 20.05
N VAL A 374 -1.62 5.11 20.70
CA VAL A 374 -0.63 6.20 20.71
C VAL A 374 -0.07 6.46 19.31
N ALA A 375 0.24 5.41 18.55
CA ALA A 375 0.67 5.52 17.15
C ALA A 375 -0.43 6.17 16.28
N GLY A 376 -1.70 5.80 16.47
CA GLY A 376 -2.84 6.39 15.79
C GLY A 376 -3.01 7.89 16.08
N ALA A 377 -2.87 8.29 17.35
CA ALA A 377 -2.99 9.68 17.79
C ALA A 377 -1.85 10.60 17.31
N GLN A 378 -0.78 10.04 16.74
CA GLN A 378 0.38 10.76 16.26
C GLN A 378 0.05 11.71 15.09
N MET A 379 -0.74 11.27 14.11
CA MET A 379 -1.04 12.07 12.92
C MET A 379 -1.86 13.34 13.24
N PRO A 380 -2.90 13.29 14.09
CA PRO A 380 -3.65 14.48 14.48
C PRO A 380 -2.80 15.47 15.31
N LEU A 381 -1.97 14.96 16.22
CA LEU A 381 -1.03 15.79 16.99
C LEU A 381 0.01 16.47 16.10
N PHE A 382 0.51 15.74 15.10
CA PHE A 382 1.40 16.29 14.08
C PHE A 382 0.72 17.42 13.28
N ALA A 383 -0.50 17.20 12.80
CA ALA A 383 -1.27 18.22 12.08
C ALA A 383 -1.53 19.47 12.94
N LEU A 384 -1.80 19.29 14.24
CA LEU A 384 -1.94 20.39 15.19
C LEU A 384 -0.65 21.21 15.31
N GLY A 385 0.51 20.55 15.45
CA GLY A 385 1.81 21.23 15.49
C GLY A 385 2.10 22.06 14.24
N ILE A 386 1.79 21.51 13.06
CA ILE A 386 1.91 22.22 11.78
C ILE A 386 0.95 23.42 11.69
N SER A 387 -0.29 23.27 12.16
CA SER A 387 -1.28 24.36 12.20
C SER A 387 -0.82 25.51 13.11
N HIS A 388 -0.30 25.20 14.30
CA HIS A 388 0.28 26.21 15.20
C HIS A 388 1.52 26.89 14.61
N ALA A 389 2.37 26.15 13.89
CA ALA A 389 3.50 26.74 13.18
C ALA A 389 3.03 27.75 12.12
N LEU A 390 2.00 27.39 11.35
CA LEU A 390 1.42 28.28 10.35
C LEU A 390 0.89 29.58 10.96
N VAL A 391 0.18 29.49 12.08
CA VAL A 391 -0.32 30.68 12.80
C VAL A 391 0.85 31.54 13.29
N SER A 392 1.92 30.93 13.79
CA SER A 392 3.10 31.67 14.28
C SER A 392 3.77 32.49 13.18
N TYR A 393 3.71 32.09 11.91
CA TYR A 393 4.33 32.83 10.80
C TYR A 393 3.71 34.21 10.53
N TYR A 394 2.54 34.51 11.08
CA TYR A 394 1.89 35.81 10.99
C TYR A 394 2.10 36.68 12.25
N MET A 395 2.88 36.22 13.22
CA MET A 395 3.21 36.94 14.45
C MET A 395 4.54 37.68 14.32
N ASP A 396 4.93 38.42 15.37
CA ASP A 396 6.25 39.05 15.45
C ASP A 396 7.39 38.01 15.53
N TRP A 397 8.61 38.44 15.22
CA TRP A 397 9.77 37.54 15.14
C TRP A 397 10.09 36.86 16.48
N GLU A 398 10.01 37.60 17.59
CA GLU A 398 10.36 37.06 18.91
C GLU A 398 9.38 35.97 19.34
N THR A 399 8.08 36.21 19.13
CA THR A 399 7.02 35.24 19.38
C THR A 399 7.15 34.05 18.43
N THR A 400 7.37 34.29 17.14
CA THR A 400 7.55 33.22 16.15
C THR A 400 8.71 32.32 16.52
N GLN A 401 9.88 32.87 16.85
CA GLN A 401 11.04 32.07 17.25
C GLN A 401 10.73 31.20 18.47
N ARG A 402 10.02 31.73 19.46
CA ARG A 402 9.66 30.99 20.68
C ARG A 402 8.70 29.85 20.36
N GLU A 403 7.64 30.10 19.61
CA GLU A 403 6.63 29.08 19.26
C GLU A 403 7.20 28.02 18.32
N VAL A 404 7.93 28.42 17.28
CA VAL A 404 8.60 27.50 16.36
C VAL A 404 9.62 26.63 17.10
N LYS A 405 10.39 27.18 18.04
CA LYS A 405 11.32 26.39 18.87
C LYS A 405 10.59 25.35 19.70
N LYS A 406 9.45 25.69 20.32
CA LYS A 406 8.60 24.71 21.04
C LYS A 406 8.14 23.59 20.11
N ILE A 407 7.64 23.93 18.93
CA ILE A 407 7.15 22.95 17.94
C ILE A 407 8.27 22.02 17.46
N VAL A 408 9.46 22.58 17.17
CA VAL A 408 10.66 21.82 16.81
C VAL A 408 11.03 20.82 17.91
N PHE A 409 11.04 21.24 19.18
CA PHE A 409 11.28 20.32 20.30
C PHE A 409 10.21 19.24 20.43
N LEU A 410 8.93 19.59 20.24
CA LEU A 410 7.82 18.63 20.27
C LEU A 410 7.94 17.60 19.13
N PHE A 411 8.34 18.01 17.93
CA PHE A 411 8.55 17.08 16.80
C PHE A 411 9.76 16.19 17.01
N CYS A 412 10.87 16.72 17.55
CA CYS A 412 12.03 15.90 17.90
C CYS A 412 11.71 14.88 19.01
N GLY A 413 10.96 15.28 20.04
CA GLY A 413 10.47 14.37 21.08
C GLY A 413 9.49 13.34 20.53
N GLY A 414 8.57 13.79 19.68
CA GLY A 414 7.63 12.95 18.94
C GLY A 414 8.34 11.88 18.12
N ALA A 415 9.42 12.23 17.41
CA ALA A 415 10.22 11.29 16.63
C ALA A 415 10.76 10.12 17.47
N VAL A 416 11.26 10.39 18.68
CA VAL A 416 11.77 9.36 19.61
C VAL A 416 10.63 8.48 20.14
N ILE A 417 9.51 9.11 20.52
CA ILE A 417 8.32 8.39 20.98
C ILE A 417 7.78 7.49 19.86
N THR A 418 7.74 7.97 18.63
CA THR A 418 7.26 7.22 17.48
C THR A 418 8.06 5.95 17.23
N VAL A 419 9.40 6.01 17.27
CA VAL A 419 10.25 4.82 17.09
C VAL A 419 9.99 3.80 18.18
N THR A 420 9.93 4.25 19.44
CA THR A 420 9.74 3.35 20.59
C THR A 420 8.34 2.71 20.58
N VAL A 421 7.29 3.51 20.35
CA VAL A 421 5.91 3.04 20.27
C VAL A 421 5.71 2.05 19.12
N HIS A 422 6.19 2.37 17.91
CA HIS A 422 6.05 1.44 16.77
C HIS A 422 6.86 0.16 16.96
N ALA A 423 8.05 0.23 17.57
CA ALA A 423 8.86 -0.93 17.89
C ALA A 423 8.15 -1.85 18.89
N ILE A 424 7.58 -1.29 19.96
CA ILE A 424 6.82 -2.05 20.96
C ILE A 424 5.55 -2.63 20.34
N GLU A 425 4.74 -1.82 19.67
CA GLU A 425 3.50 -2.25 19.03
C GLU A 425 3.71 -3.48 18.13
N HIS A 426 4.62 -3.38 17.16
CA HIS A 426 4.83 -4.44 16.18
C HIS A 426 5.61 -5.62 16.73
N LEU A 427 6.46 -5.43 17.75
CA LEU A 427 7.08 -6.55 18.47
C LEU A 427 6.02 -7.37 19.20
N PHE A 428 5.13 -6.71 19.96
CA PHE A 428 4.14 -7.38 20.80
C PHE A 428 3.04 -8.05 19.98
N PHE A 429 2.49 -7.36 18.96
CA PHE A 429 1.58 -8.00 18.01
C PHE A 429 2.28 -9.08 17.18
N GLY A 430 3.55 -8.88 16.82
CA GLY A 430 4.36 -9.89 16.14
C GLY A 430 4.50 -11.18 16.96
N ILE A 431 4.86 -11.08 18.25
CA ILE A 431 4.94 -12.22 19.18
C ILE A 431 3.59 -12.91 19.30
N MET A 432 2.52 -12.14 19.53
CA MET A 432 1.15 -12.65 19.66
C MET A 432 0.71 -13.42 18.40
N GLY A 433 0.98 -12.85 17.22
CA GLY A 433 0.66 -13.47 15.93
C GLY A 433 1.45 -14.74 15.65
N GLU A 434 2.74 -14.78 15.96
CA GLU A 434 3.56 -15.98 15.77
C GLU A 434 3.15 -17.10 16.73
N ARG A 435 2.81 -16.78 17.98
CA ARG A 435 2.32 -17.78 18.95
C ARG A 435 0.96 -18.34 18.57
N LEU A 436 0.04 -17.47 18.11
CA LEU A 436 -1.24 -17.90 17.56
C LEU A 436 -1.02 -18.86 16.39
N THR A 437 -0.16 -18.48 15.44
CA THR A 437 0.17 -19.29 14.27
C THR A 437 0.73 -20.66 14.67
N LEU A 438 1.69 -20.70 15.60
CA LEU A 438 2.27 -21.94 16.11
C LEU A 438 1.20 -22.84 16.75
N ARG A 439 0.34 -22.26 17.60
CA ARG A 439 -0.74 -22.98 18.30
C ARG A 439 -1.77 -23.56 17.34
N VAL A 440 -2.19 -22.78 16.34
CA VAL A 440 -3.14 -23.23 15.30
C VAL A 440 -2.55 -24.41 14.55
N ARG A 441 -1.30 -24.29 14.12
CA ARG A 441 -0.62 -25.34 13.35
C ARG A 441 -0.34 -26.60 14.15
N GLU A 442 0.04 -26.47 15.41
CA GLU A 442 0.20 -27.63 16.30
C GLU A 442 -1.13 -28.37 16.49
N LYS A 443 -2.24 -27.64 16.72
CA LYS A 443 -3.58 -28.22 16.85
C LYS A 443 -4.08 -28.85 15.55
N MET A 444 -3.92 -28.18 14.41
CA MET A 444 -4.30 -28.70 13.11
C MET A 444 -3.51 -29.95 12.76
N PHE A 445 -2.18 -29.93 12.91
CA PHE A 445 -1.33 -31.08 12.63
C PHE A 445 -1.66 -32.27 13.53
N THR A 446 -1.89 -32.02 14.82
CA THR A 446 -2.32 -33.07 15.76
C THR A 446 -3.69 -33.64 15.40
N ALA A 447 -4.63 -32.80 14.95
CA ALA A 447 -5.94 -33.27 14.51
C ALA A 447 -5.86 -34.08 13.22
N ILE A 448 -5.03 -33.65 12.25
CA ILE A 448 -4.78 -34.38 11.00
C ILE A 448 -4.24 -35.78 11.31
N LEU A 449 -3.22 -35.90 12.16
CA LEU A 449 -2.61 -37.21 12.49
C LEU A 449 -3.54 -38.16 13.26
N LYS A 450 -4.59 -37.65 13.91
CA LYS A 450 -5.55 -38.49 14.66
C LYS A 450 -6.66 -39.05 13.78
N ASN A 451 -6.75 -38.65 12.52
CA ASN A 451 -7.74 -39.19 11.60
C ASN A 451 -7.37 -40.62 11.18
N GLU A 452 -8.39 -41.39 10.83
CA GLU A 452 -8.22 -42.76 10.34
C GLU A 452 -7.52 -42.79 8.97
N ILE A 453 -6.87 -43.91 8.65
CA ILE A 453 -6.09 -44.05 7.40
C ILE A 453 -6.97 -43.80 6.17
N GLY A 454 -8.21 -44.29 6.19
CA GLY A 454 -9.18 -44.09 5.09
C GLY A 454 -9.51 -42.61 4.82
N TRP A 455 -9.38 -41.72 5.82
CA TRP A 455 -9.57 -40.28 5.62
C TRP A 455 -8.48 -39.67 4.72
N PHE A 456 -7.26 -40.22 4.76
CA PHE A 456 -6.16 -39.78 3.89
C PHE A 456 -6.24 -40.35 2.48
N ASP A 457 -7.03 -41.40 2.27
CA ASP A 457 -7.28 -41.98 0.95
C ASP A 457 -8.30 -41.16 0.14
N GLU A 458 -9.04 -40.25 0.79
CA GLU A 458 -9.91 -39.29 0.10
C GLU A 458 -9.10 -38.35 -0.81
N THR A 459 -9.59 -38.11 -2.03
CA THR A 459 -8.97 -37.22 -3.02
C THR A 459 -8.88 -35.76 -2.56
N THR A 460 -9.69 -35.38 -1.58
CA THR A 460 -9.71 -34.05 -0.94
C THR A 460 -8.60 -33.86 0.10
N ASN A 461 -8.07 -34.96 0.67
CA ASN A 461 -7.14 -34.97 1.79
C ASN A 461 -5.76 -35.48 1.37
N THR A 462 -5.37 -35.22 0.13
CA THR A 462 -4.02 -35.51 -0.35
C THR A 462 -2.98 -34.78 0.48
N SER A 463 -1.80 -35.38 0.56
CA SER A 463 -0.68 -34.82 1.31
C SER A 463 -0.39 -33.36 0.90
N SER A 464 -0.29 -33.04 -0.39
CA SER A 464 -0.04 -31.66 -0.84
C SER A 464 -1.11 -30.67 -0.32
N MET A 465 -2.40 -31.01 -0.44
CA MET A 465 -3.53 -30.18 0.00
C MET A 465 -3.51 -29.93 1.51
N LEU A 466 -3.28 -30.96 2.31
CA LEU A 466 -3.19 -30.82 3.77
C LEU A 466 -1.99 -29.97 4.21
N SER A 467 -0.88 -30.03 3.47
CA SER A 467 0.29 -29.18 3.75
C SER A 467 -0.02 -27.72 3.45
N SER A 468 -0.66 -27.48 2.31
CA SER A 468 -1.09 -26.16 1.91
C SER A 468 -2.02 -25.56 2.97
N ARG A 469 -3.09 -26.27 3.35
CA ARG A 469 -4.04 -25.82 4.40
C ARG A 469 -3.35 -25.51 5.74
N LEU A 470 -2.41 -26.35 6.18
CA LEU A 470 -1.66 -26.14 7.41
C LEU A 470 -0.81 -24.85 7.36
N GLU A 471 -0.33 -24.47 6.17
CA GLU A 471 0.42 -23.25 5.95
C GLU A 471 -0.50 -22.03 5.76
N SER A 472 -1.43 -22.10 4.81
CA SER A 472 -2.32 -21.02 4.38
C SER A 472 -3.34 -20.63 5.44
N ASP A 473 -4.05 -21.59 6.04
CA ASP A 473 -5.19 -21.29 6.91
C ASP A 473 -4.71 -20.69 8.23
N ALA A 474 -3.56 -21.15 8.72
CA ALA A 474 -2.93 -20.60 9.91
C ALA A 474 -2.39 -19.17 9.69
N THR A 475 -1.83 -18.87 8.51
CA THR A 475 -1.36 -17.51 8.17
C THR A 475 -2.53 -16.57 7.92
N LEU A 476 -3.59 -17.05 7.27
CA LEU A 476 -4.84 -16.31 7.10
C LEU A 476 -5.49 -16.00 8.45
N MET A 477 -5.52 -16.97 9.37
CA MET A 477 -6.02 -16.75 10.73
C MET A 477 -5.21 -15.67 11.47
N ARG A 478 -3.87 -15.72 11.38
CA ARG A 478 -3.02 -14.67 11.92
C ARG A 478 -3.34 -13.31 11.30
N SER A 479 -3.47 -13.25 9.97
CA SER A 479 -3.75 -12.00 9.25
C SER A 479 -5.07 -11.36 9.71
N ILE A 480 -6.13 -12.16 9.83
CA ILE A 480 -7.45 -11.67 10.26
C ILE A 480 -7.42 -11.20 11.72
N VAL A 481 -6.83 -12.00 12.60
CA VAL A 481 -6.94 -11.82 14.05
C VAL A 481 -5.98 -10.77 14.58
N VAL A 482 -4.78 -10.71 14.01
CA VAL A 482 -3.69 -9.85 14.49
C VAL A 482 -3.45 -8.70 13.54
N ASP A 483 -3.02 -8.98 12.31
CA ASP A 483 -2.55 -7.92 11.40
C ASP A 483 -3.65 -6.90 11.06
N ARG A 484 -4.89 -7.36 10.77
CA ARG A 484 -6.03 -6.47 10.53
C ARG A 484 -6.48 -5.73 11.79
N THR A 485 -6.52 -6.39 12.94
CA THR A 485 -6.90 -5.77 14.21
C THR A 485 -5.94 -4.65 14.61
N THR A 486 -4.62 -4.84 14.42
CA THR A 486 -3.62 -3.80 14.66
C THR A 486 -3.91 -2.54 13.84
N ILE A 487 -4.17 -2.69 12.53
CA ILE A 487 -4.50 -1.56 11.65
C ILE A 487 -5.79 -0.88 12.09
N LEU A 488 -6.82 -1.65 12.44
CA LEU A 488 -8.10 -1.11 12.92
C LEU A 488 -7.93 -0.31 14.22
N LEU A 489 -7.11 -0.79 15.16
CA LEU A 489 -6.84 -0.10 16.41
C LEU A 489 -6.09 1.22 16.20
N GLN A 490 -5.08 1.24 15.31
CA GLN A 490 -4.40 2.48 14.92
C GLN A 490 -5.37 3.48 14.28
N ASN A 491 -6.20 3.03 13.35
CA ASN A 491 -7.20 3.87 12.69
C ASN A 491 -8.23 4.41 13.69
N LEU A 492 -8.67 3.60 14.64
CA LEU A 492 -9.58 4.03 15.70
C LEU A 492 -8.93 5.09 16.60
N GLY A 493 -7.66 4.91 16.96
CA GLY A 493 -6.91 5.92 17.71
C GLY A 493 -6.74 7.24 16.95
N ASN A 494 -6.45 7.15 15.64
CA ASN A 494 -6.38 8.32 14.76
C ASN A 494 -7.71 9.07 14.69
N VAL A 495 -8.82 8.36 14.45
CA VAL A 495 -10.17 8.96 14.39
C VAL A 495 -10.57 9.56 15.72
N ALA A 496 -10.36 8.84 16.83
CA ALA A 496 -10.70 9.32 18.17
C ALA A 496 -9.91 10.59 18.52
N ALA A 497 -8.59 10.58 18.33
CA ALA A 497 -7.75 11.74 18.59
C ALA A 497 -8.10 12.92 17.67
N SER A 498 -8.35 12.68 16.38
CA SER A 498 -8.78 13.71 15.43
C SER A 498 -10.08 14.40 15.87
N PHE A 499 -11.10 13.63 16.25
CA PHE A 499 -12.36 14.19 16.69
C PHE A 499 -12.25 14.92 18.02
N ILE A 500 -11.54 14.34 19.01
CA ILE A 500 -11.33 15.00 20.30
C ILE A 500 -10.68 16.36 20.07
N ILE A 501 -9.60 16.43 19.28
CA ILE A 501 -8.92 17.69 18.97
C ILE A 501 -9.86 18.65 18.23
N ALA A 502 -10.57 18.21 17.19
CA ALA A 502 -11.45 19.06 16.39
C ALA A 502 -12.59 19.68 17.22
N PHE A 503 -13.28 18.86 18.03
CA PHE A 503 -14.37 19.33 18.90
C PHE A 503 -13.89 20.26 20.02
N LEU A 504 -12.70 20.01 20.57
CA LEU A 504 -12.08 20.89 21.56
C LEU A 504 -11.70 22.26 20.96
N LEU A 505 -11.22 22.30 19.72
CA LEU A 505 -10.85 23.54 19.04
C LEU A 505 -12.09 24.36 18.63
N ASN A 506 -13.02 23.75 17.88
CA ASN A 506 -14.26 24.41 17.49
C ASN A 506 -15.35 23.41 17.07
N TRP A 507 -16.30 23.16 17.96
CA TRP A 507 -17.41 22.23 17.69
C TRP A 507 -18.31 22.66 16.53
N ARG A 508 -18.50 23.98 16.28
CA ARG A 508 -19.38 24.47 15.21
C ARG A 508 -18.81 24.17 13.83
N ILE A 509 -17.53 24.48 13.63
CA ILE A 509 -16.83 24.18 12.36
C ILE A 509 -16.75 22.66 12.16
N THR A 510 -16.49 21.92 13.24
CA THR A 510 -16.41 20.45 13.20
C THR A 510 -17.72 19.81 12.73
N LEU A 511 -18.89 20.29 13.19
CA LEU A 511 -20.19 19.79 12.73
C LEU A 511 -20.43 20.05 11.23
N VAL A 512 -20.00 21.20 10.72
CA VAL A 512 -20.11 21.51 9.27
C VAL A 512 -19.24 20.57 8.45
N VAL A 513 -18.01 20.30 8.90
CA VAL A 513 -17.11 19.33 8.24
C VAL A 513 -17.67 17.91 8.33
N LEU A 514 -18.23 17.51 9.47
CA LEU A 514 -18.88 16.21 9.63
C LEU A 514 -20.09 16.01 8.70
N ALA A 515 -20.82 17.09 8.38
CA ALA A 515 -21.95 17.01 7.46
C ALA A 515 -21.52 16.65 6.03
N THR A 516 -20.25 16.87 5.65
CA THR A 516 -19.74 16.50 4.32
C THR A 516 -19.17 15.08 4.27
N TYR A 517 -18.91 14.44 5.42
CA TYR A 517 -18.32 13.10 5.48
C TYR A 517 -19.16 12.01 4.80
N PRO A 518 -20.50 11.95 4.96
CA PRO A 518 -21.31 10.97 4.25
C PRO A 518 -21.15 11.03 2.73
N LEU A 519 -20.98 12.23 2.16
CA LEU A 519 -20.75 12.40 0.72
C LEU A 519 -19.37 11.85 0.32
N ILE A 520 -18.33 12.14 1.09
CA ILE A 520 -16.96 11.62 0.85
C ILE A 520 -16.94 10.09 0.95
N ILE A 521 -17.57 9.54 1.99
CA ILE A 521 -17.67 8.09 2.19
C ILE A 521 -18.45 7.44 1.05
N SER A 522 -19.55 8.05 0.60
CA SER A 522 -20.33 7.53 -0.53
C SER A 522 -19.52 7.45 -1.82
N GLY A 523 -18.65 8.43 -2.08
CA GLY A 523 -17.74 8.41 -3.22
C GLY A 523 -16.74 7.25 -3.16
N HIS A 524 -16.15 7.00 -1.98
CA HIS A 524 -15.21 5.89 -1.80
C HIS A 524 -15.86 4.50 -1.82
N ILE A 525 -17.13 4.38 -1.45
CA ILE A 525 -17.85 3.10 -1.53
C ILE A 525 -18.28 2.80 -2.97
N SER A 526 -18.46 3.84 -3.81
CA SER A 526 -18.85 3.67 -5.22
C SER A 526 -17.69 3.33 -6.16
N GLU A 527 -16.45 3.52 -5.71
CA GLU A 527 -15.21 3.07 -6.35
C GLU A 527 -14.93 1.61 -5.97
#